data_AF-A0A928SEB4-F1
#
_entry.id   AF-A0A928SEB4-F1
#
_cell.length_a   1.000
_cell.length_b   1.000
_cell.length_c   1.000
_cell.angle_alpha   90.00
_cell.angle_beta   90.00
_cell.angle_gamma   90.00
#
_symmetry.space_group_name_H-M   'P 1'
#
loop_
_entity.id
_entity.type
_entity.pdbx_description
1 polymer ?
#
loop_
_entity_poly.entity_id
_entity_poly.type
_entity_poly.pdbx_seq_one_letter_code
_entity_poly.pdbx_strand_id
1 'polypeptide(L)'
;MHAVIEGLRRIATPEKTNVIICSDMEYLINSGGTHKAKWERNNWKKADGLPPKNLELWKELTSWEKRFLKVEWKLCYTPDEYPDDYEISENSLDNDVLNKAAWIAKHWPENEERYPEFIYFEEDEDPFMK
;
A
#
# COMPACT_ATOMS: atom_id res chain seq x y z
N MET A 1 6.74 4.50 0.82
CA MET A 1 5.70 5.37 0.16
C MET A 1 5.89 5.58 -1.34
N HIS A 2 7.10 5.83 -1.85
CA HIS A 2 7.33 6.10 -3.28
C HIS A 2 6.83 4.98 -4.20
N ALA A 3 7.05 3.70 -3.85
CA ALA A 3 6.57 2.61 -4.69
C ALA A 3 5.03 2.51 -4.70
N VAL A 4 4.35 2.93 -3.62
CA VAL A 4 2.88 2.98 -3.61
C VAL A 4 2.41 4.00 -4.65
N ILE A 5 2.99 5.20 -4.64
CA ILE A 5 2.68 6.24 -5.62
C ILE A 5 2.97 5.75 -7.05
N GLU A 6 4.12 5.11 -7.27
CA GLU A 6 4.50 4.58 -8.58
C GLU A 6 3.59 3.44 -9.04
N GLY A 7 3.17 2.55 -8.14
CA GLY A 7 2.18 1.52 -8.42
C GLY A 7 0.84 2.12 -8.84
N LEU A 8 0.35 3.12 -8.09
CA LEU A 8 -0.88 3.83 -8.43
C LEU A 8 -0.76 4.57 -9.77
N ARG A 9 0.41 5.14 -10.10
CA ARG A 9 0.68 5.81 -11.38
C ARG A 9 0.55 4.92 -12.59
N ARG A 10 0.92 3.64 -12.46
CA ARG A 10 0.95 2.68 -13.57
C ARG A 10 -0.41 2.12 -13.93
N ILE A 11 -1.42 2.27 -13.06
CA ILE A 11 -2.76 1.79 -13.33
C ILE A 11 -3.43 2.73 -14.35
N ALA A 12 -3.74 2.18 -15.53
CA ALA A 12 -4.22 2.95 -16.68
C ALA A 12 -5.64 3.52 -16.51
N THR A 13 -6.50 2.84 -15.75
CA THR A 13 -7.93 3.17 -15.59
C THR A 13 -8.33 3.30 -14.13
N PRO A 14 -7.70 4.21 -13.35
CA PRO A 14 -7.87 4.26 -11.90
C PRO A 14 -9.35 4.41 -11.49
N GLU A 15 -10.14 5.18 -12.24
CA GLU A 15 -11.54 5.46 -11.94
C GLU A 15 -12.48 4.24 -12.01
N LYS A 16 -11.99 3.11 -12.54
CA LYS A 16 -12.71 1.82 -12.60
C LYS A 16 -12.04 0.73 -11.77
N THR A 17 -10.95 1.05 -11.08
CA THR A 17 -10.12 0.06 -10.38
C THR A 17 -10.30 0.20 -8.87
N ASN A 18 -10.55 -0.93 -8.21
CA ASN A 18 -10.38 -1.06 -6.77
C ASN A 18 -8.94 -1.47 -6.50
N VAL A 19 -8.27 -0.80 -5.57
CA VAL A 19 -6.88 -1.09 -5.24
C VAL A 19 -6.76 -1.45 -3.77
N ILE A 20 -5.97 -2.49 -3.50
CA ILE A 20 -5.54 -2.84 -2.16
C ILE A 20 -4.07 -2.51 -2.04
N ILE A 21 -3.76 -1.56 -1.16
CA ILE A 21 -2.41 -1.22 -0.77
C ILE A 21 -2.09 -2.05 0.46
N CYS A 22 -1.06 -2.86 0.35
CA CYS A 22 -0.62 -3.71 1.44
C CYS A 22 0.86 -3.49 1.79
N SER A 23 1.15 -3.54 3.08
CA SER A 23 2.49 -3.35 3.63
C SER A 23 2.55 -4.05 4.99
N ASP A 24 3.73 -4.50 5.38
CA ASP A 24 4.06 -5.01 6.71
C ASP A 24 4.28 -3.88 7.74
N MET A 25 4.25 -2.62 7.30
CA MET A 25 4.52 -1.46 8.15
C MET A 25 3.26 -0.92 8.81
N GLU A 26 3.11 -1.18 10.12
CA GLU A 26 2.00 -0.66 10.91
C GLU A 26 1.83 0.86 10.79
N TYR A 27 2.93 1.63 10.78
CA TYR A 27 2.86 3.08 10.63
C TYR A 27 2.15 3.48 9.33
N LEU A 28 2.52 2.82 8.22
CA LEU A 28 1.97 3.13 6.90
C LEU A 28 0.50 2.74 6.83
N ILE A 29 0.15 1.54 7.32
CA ILE A 29 -1.23 1.06 7.33
C ILE A 29 -2.13 1.91 8.22
N ASN A 30 -1.70 2.18 9.47
CA ASN A 30 -2.46 3.01 10.41
C ASN A 30 -2.63 4.44 9.87
N SER A 31 -1.57 5.03 9.33
CA SER A 31 -1.62 6.38 8.77
C SER A 31 -2.47 6.46 7.51
N GLY A 32 -2.25 5.53 6.57
CA GLY A 32 -2.93 5.48 5.28
C GLY A 32 -4.43 5.22 5.41
N GLY A 33 -4.82 4.28 6.26
CA GLY A 33 -6.22 3.90 6.48
C GLY A 33 -6.99 4.83 7.43
N THR A 34 -6.34 5.48 8.41
CA THR A 34 -7.07 6.20 9.47
C THR A 34 -6.65 7.66 9.65
N HIS A 35 -5.36 7.96 9.77
CA HIS A 35 -4.90 9.29 10.19
C HIS A 35 -4.86 10.31 9.06
N LYS A 36 -4.55 9.88 7.84
CA LYS A 36 -4.42 10.73 6.65
C LYS A 36 -5.65 11.61 6.42
N ALA A 37 -6.86 11.03 6.49
CA ALA A 37 -8.11 11.76 6.34
C ALA A 37 -8.35 12.80 7.47
N LYS A 38 -7.80 12.58 8.67
CA LYS A 38 -7.84 13.56 9.77
C LYS A 38 -6.84 14.68 9.53
N TRP A 39 -5.62 14.35 9.10
CA TRP A 39 -4.59 15.33 8.77
C TRP A 39 -5.03 16.24 7.64
N GLU A 40 -5.58 15.70 6.55
CA GLU A 40 -6.07 16.48 5.42
C GLU A 40 -7.13 17.52 5.85
N ARG A 41 -8.08 17.11 6.70
CA ARG A 41 -9.09 18.03 7.28
C ARG A 41 -8.51 19.08 8.22
N ASN A 42 -7.35 18.81 8.81
CA ASN A 42 -6.66 19.69 9.75
C ASN A 42 -5.47 20.42 9.12
N ASN A 43 -5.56 20.78 7.83
CA ASN A 43 -4.48 21.44 7.08
C ASN A 43 -3.12 20.74 7.23
N TRP A 44 -3.15 19.41 7.19
CA TRP A 44 -2.01 18.53 7.30
C TRP A 44 -1.22 18.65 8.60
N LYS A 45 -1.92 18.76 9.73
CA LYS A 45 -1.33 18.77 11.06
C LYS A 45 -1.81 17.59 11.90
N LYS A 46 -0.88 16.99 12.64
CA LYS A 46 -1.13 16.00 13.69
C LYS A 46 -1.75 16.68 14.92
N ALA A 47 -2.11 15.89 15.93
CA ALA A 47 -2.71 16.37 17.17
C ALA A 47 -1.79 17.31 17.97
N ASP A 48 -0.47 17.14 17.85
CA ASP A 48 0.56 18.00 18.45
C ASP A 48 0.78 19.32 17.68
N GLY A 49 0.03 19.55 16.58
CA GLY A 49 0.16 20.72 15.72
C GLY A 49 1.31 20.64 14.72
N LEU A 50 2.14 19.58 14.78
CA LEU A 50 3.24 19.36 13.85
C LEU A 50 2.76 18.66 12.58
N PRO A 51 3.45 18.84 11.44
CA PRO A 51 3.14 18.08 10.24
C PRO A 51 3.43 16.58 10.43
N PRO A 52 2.72 15.68 9.74
CA PRO A 52 3.08 14.27 9.69
C PRO A 52 4.44 14.09 9.00
N LYS A 53 5.16 13.02 9.37
CA LYS A 53 6.40 12.62 8.69
C LYS A 53 6.08 12.39 7.21
N ASN A 54 6.98 12.81 6.32
CA ASN A 54 6.83 12.67 4.87
C ASN A 54 5.56 13.33 4.31
N LEU A 55 5.22 14.51 4.83
CA LEU A 55 4.01 15.26 4.46
C LEU A 55 3.77 15.36 2.93
N GLU A 56 4.79 15.74 2.17
CA GLU A 56 4.63 15.94 0.72
C GLU A 56 4.30 14.63 0.00
N LEU A 57 4.87 13.50 0.45
CA LEU A 57 4.52 12.17 -0.07
C LEU A 57 3.08 11.78 0.29
N TRP A 58 2.63 12.10 1.51
CA TRP A 58 1.23 11.86 1.88
C TRP A 58 0.25 12.69 1.04
N LYS A 59 0.58 13.95 0.75
CA LYS A 59 -0.23 14.79 -0.14
C LYS A 59 -0.30 14.22 -1.54
N GLU A 60 0.83 13.84 -2.12
CA GLU A 60 0.89 13.23 -3.45
C GLU A 60 0.10 11.93 -3.48
N LEU A 61 0.34 11.03 -2.52
CA LEU A 61 -0.37 9.76 -2.41
C LEU A 61 -1.87 9.97 -2.31
N THR A 62 -2.35 10.85 -1.41
CA THR A 62 -3.78 11.16 -1.29
C THR A 62 -4.36 11.71 -2.60
N SER A 63 -3.60 12.49 -3.37
CA SER A 63 -4.06 13.00 -4.67
C SER A 63 -4.25 11.88 -5.69
N TRP A 64 -3.39 10.86 -5.66
CA TRP A 64 -3.51 9.68 -6.51
C TRP A 64 -4.68 8.79 -6.10
N GLU A 65 -4.82 8.48 -4.82
CA GLU A 65 -5.90 7.63 -4.31
C GLU A 65 -7.29 8.13 -4.68
N LYS A 66 -7.50 9.46 -4.66
CA LYS A 66 -8.79 10.07 -5.05
C LYS A 66 -9.22 9.79 -6.48
N ARG A 67 -8.30 9.32 -7.33
CA ARG A 67 -8.59 8.94 -8.71
C ARG A 67 -9.19 7.53 -8.80
N PHE A 68 -9.06 6.72 -7.76
CA PHE A 68 -9.49 5.32 -7.76
C PHE A 68 -10.94 5.15 -7.32
N LEU A 69 -11.58 4.08 -7.80
CA LEU A 69 -12.95 3.74 -7.39
C LEU A 69 -13.02 3.43 -5.90
N LYS A 70 -12.04 2.66 -5.40
CA LYS A 70 -11.88 2.31 -3.99
C LYS A 70 -10.40 2.07 -3.69
N VAL A 71 -9.94 2.54 -2.54
CA VAL A 71 -8.61 2.21 -2.01
C VAL A 71 -8.78 1.63 -0.61
N GLU A 72 -8.24 0.44 -0.40
CA GLU A 72 -8.15 -0.21 0.90
C GLU A 72 -6.70 -0.33 1.34
N TRP A 73 -6.48 -0.19 2.65
CA TRP A 73 -5.18 -0.36 3.28
C TRP A 73 -5.24 -1.62 4.15
N LYS A 74 -4.33 -2.57 3.91
CA LYS A 74 -4.29 -3.83 4.67
C LYS A 74 -2.88 -4.17 5.11
N LEU A 75 -2.76 -4.59 6.37
CA LEU A 75 -1.53 -5.18 6.87
C LEU A 75 -1.32 -6.54 6.19
N CYS A 76 -0.16 -6.76 5.60
CA CYS A 76 0.22 -8.04 5.01
C CYS A 76 1.64 -8.40 5.43
N TYR A 77 1.97 -9.68 5.37
CA TYR A 77 3.31 -10.17 5.64
C TYR A 77 3.79 -10.99 4.45
N THR A 78 5.06 -10.84 4.08
CA THR A 78 5.70 -11.72 3.11
C THR A 78 6.38 -12.85 3.87
N PRO A 79 5.83 -14.07 3.90
CA PRO A 79 6.53 -15.19 4.49
C PRO A 79 7.79 -15.50 3.67
N ASP A 80 8.87 -15.93 4.33
CA ASP A 80 10.14 -16.28 3.68
C ASP A 80 9.96 -17.45 2.68
N GLU A 81 9.05 -18.37 2.98
CA GLU A 81 8.67 -19.50 2.13
C GLU A 81 7.15 -19.56 1.98
N TYR A 82 6.67 -19.76 0.75
CA TYR A 82 5.25 -20.00 0.47
C TYR A 82 5.04 -21.51 0.26
N PRO A 83 4.14 -22.20 1.00
CA PRO A 83 3.89 -23.62 0.79
C PRO A 83 3.33 -23.86 -0.63
N ASP A 84 3.89 -24.86 -1.34
CA ASP A 84 3.55 -25.20 -2.73
C ASP A 84 2.05 -25.53 -2.94
N ASP A 85 1.33 -25.90 -1.88
CA ASP A 85 -0.03 -26.46 -1.92
C ASP A 85 -1.12 -25.50 -1.40
N TYR A 86 -0.83 -24.21 -1.25
CA TYR A 86 -1.82 -23.25 -0.76
C TYR A 86 -2.87 -22.90 -1.83
N GLU A 87 -4.04 -23.53 -1.76
CA GLU A 87 -5.22 -23.18 -2.57
C GLU A 87 -5.76 -21.81 -2.17
N ILE A 88 -5.74 -20.87 -3.12
CA ILE A 88 -6.35 -19.56 -2.96
C ILE A 88 -7.86 -19.74 -3.02
N SER A 89 -8.57 -19.51 -1.91
CA SER A 89 -10.01 -19.38 -1.97
C SER A 89 -10.34 -18.05 -2.67
N GLU A 90 -10.96 -18.11 -3.84
CA GLU A 90 -11.25 -16.95 -4.72
C GLU A 90 -12.16 -15.89 -4.09
N ASN A 91 -12.76 -16.13 -2.92
CA ASN A 91 -13.89 -15.35 -2.43
C ASN A 91 -13.72 -14.64 -1.08
N SER A 92 -12.49 -14.43 -0.65
CA SER A 92 -12.23 -13.49 0.44
C SER A 92 -10.89 -12.85 0.22
N LEU A 93 -10.82 -11.55 0.48
CA LEU A 93 -9.56 -10.82 0.69
C LEU A 93 -8.89 -11.29 1.99
N ASP A 94 -8.74 -12.60 2.14
CA ASP A 94 -8.08 -13.26 3.26
C ASP A 94 -6.62 -12.85 3.27
N ASN A 95 -6.06 -12.77 4.47
CA ASN A 95 -4.66 -12.39 4.66
C ASN A 95 -3.72 -13.24 3.80
N ASP A 96 -4.10 -14.49 3.49
CA ASP A 96 -3.32 -15.38 2.65
C ASP A 96 -3.25 -14.94 1.19
N VAL A 97 -4.34 -14.43 0.61
CA VAL A 97 -4.32 -13.86 -0.76
C VAL A 97 -3.41 -12.64 -0.80
N LEU A 98 -3.47 -11.82 0.25
CA LEU A 98 -2.65 -10.61 0.38
C LEU A 98 -1.18 -10.94 0.61
N ASN A 99 -0.88 -11.95 1.43
CA ASN A 99 0.46 -12.43 1.70
C ASN A 99 1.06 -13.07 0.44
N LYS A 100 0.27 -13.83 -0.33
CA LYS A 100 0.69 -14.37 -1.63
C LYS A 100 0.94 -13.27 -2.64
N ALA A 101 0.01 -12.32 -2.78
CA ALA A 101 0.18 -11.18 -3.67
C ALA A 101 1.41 -10.35 -3.28
N ALA A 102 1.67 -10.18 -1.99
CA ALA A 102 2.86 -9.54 -1.47
C ALA A 102 4.14 -10.32 -1.79
N TRP A 103 4.13 -11.64 -1.58
CA TRP A 103 5.25 -12.53 -1.92
C TRP A 103 5.54 -12.49 -3.43
N ILE A 104 4.49 -12.61 -4.25
CA ILE A 104 4.53 -12.51 -5.71
C ILE A 104 5.11 -11.16 -6.10
N ALA A 105 4.64 -10.04 -5.52
CA ALA A 105 5.13 -8.70 -5.83
C ALA A 105 6.59 -8.47 -5.40
N LYS A 106 7.03 -9.10 -4.29
CA LYS A 106 8.41 -9.09 -3.79
C LYS A 106 9.35 -9.85 -4.72
N HIS A 107 8.90 -10.98 -5.25
CA HIS A 107 9.70 -11.87 -6.12
C HIS A 107 9.37 -11.67 -7.61
N TRP A 108 8.58 -10.65 -7.97
CA TRP A 108 8.09 -10.45 -9.33
C TRP A 108 9.25 -10.07 -10.26
N PRO A 109 9.47 -10.81 -11.37
CA PRO A 109 10.50 -10.47 -12.34
C PRO A 109 10.30 -9.05 -12.88
N GLU A 110 11.36 -8.24 -12.97
CA GLU A 110 11.28 -6.83 -13.42
C GLU A 110 10.65 -6.64 -14.82
N ASN A 111 10.56 -7.73 -15.59
CA ASN A 111 10.16 -7.79 -16.99
C ASN A 111 8.72 -8.31 -17.24
N GLU A 112 7.90 -8.55 -16.21
CA GLU A 112 6.51 -9.02 -16.37
C GLU A 112 5.46 -8.00 -15.88
N GLU A 113 4.25 -8.08 -16.42
CA GLU A 113 3.13 -7.17 -16.13
C GLU A 113 2.56 -7.45 -14.72
N ARG A 114 2.92 -6.61 -13.73
CA ARG A 114 2.46 -6.75 -12.33
C ARG A 114 0.94 -6.71 -12.24
N TYR A 115 0.37 -7.54 -11.37
CA TYR A 115 -1.05 -7.48 -11.02
C TYR A 115 -1.43 -6.06 -10.53
N PRO A 116 -2.22 -5.29 -11.31
CA PRO A 116 -2.43 -3.87 -11.04
C PRO A 116 -3.31 -3.60 -9.81
N GLU A 117 -3.96 -4.64 -9.28
CA GLU A 117 -4.93 -4.54 -8.18
C GLU A 117 -4.30 -4.62 -6.79
N PHE A 118 -3.05 -5.10 -6.72
CA PHE A 118 -2.29 -5.29 -5.47
C PHE A 118 -0.96 -4.55 -5.55
N ILE A 119 -0.79 -3.58 -4.66
CA ILE A 119 0.47 -2.83 -4.55
C ILE A 119 1.11 -3.20 -3.21
N TYR A 120 2.18 -4.00 -3.29
CA TYR A 120 3.05 -4.31 -2.15
C TYR A 120 4.20 -3.30 -2.05
N PHE A 121 4.58 -2.98 -0.82
CA PHE A 121 5.75 -2.19 -0.54
C PHE A 121 6.51 -2.69 0.69
N GLU A 122 7.80 -2.94 0.48
CA GLU A 122 8.84 -3.08 1.49
C GLU A 122 9.64 -1.76 1.46
N GLU A 123 9.79 -1.06 2.58
CA GLU A 123 10.71 0.08 2.62
C GLU A 123 12.12 -0.50 2.82
N ASP A 124 12.94 -0.44 1.77
CA ASP A 124 14.39 -0.64 1.89
C ASP A 124 14.93 0.44 2.85
N GLU A 125 15.23 0.00 4.08
CA GLU A 125 15.79 0.77 5.20
C GLU A 125 14.94 1.93 5.71
N ASP A 126 14.60 1.89 7.01
CA ASP A 126 14.24 3.10 7.77
C ASP A 126 15.46 4.03 7.80
N PRO A 127 15.47 5.19 7.11
CA PRO A 127 16.61 6.11 7.15
C PRO A 127 16.77 6.81 8.52
N PHE A 128 15.97 6.41 9.52
CA PHE A 128 16.00 6.89 10.89
C PHE A 128 16.23 5.79 11.93
N MET A 129 16.58 4.56 11.54
CA MET A 129 17.40 3.72 12.42
C MET A 129 18.83 4.27 12.46
N LYS A 130 19.01 5.30 13.30
CA LYS A 130 20.27 5.61 13.97
C LYS A 130 20.07 5.48 15.46
#